data_AF-A0A8S4RYG7-F1
#
_entry.id   AF-A0A8S4RYG7-F1
#
_cell.length_a   1.000
_cell.length_b   1.000
_cell.length_c   1.000
_cell.angle_alpha   90.00
_cell.angle_beta   90.00
_cell.angle_gamma   90.00
#
_symmetry.space_group_name_H-M   'P 1'
#
loop_
_entity.id
_entity.type
_entity.pdbx_description
1 polymer ?
#
loop_
_entity_poly.entity_id
_entity_poly.type
_entity_poly.pdbx_seq_one_letter_code
_entity_poly.pdbx_strand_id
1 'polypeptide(L)'
;MPEQDKRDFEERYNACFVDFGLKIMTGLIIGSMLGGFFLRGYRKWPMYIGAGLGVGMAYSNCENSLNNFLLAMDPKICVIK
;
A
#
# COMPACT_ATOMS: atom_id res chain seq x y z
N MET A 1 18.58 17.87 -13.99
CA MET A 1 17.44 17.84 -13.06
C MET A 1 16.45 16.66 -13.21
N PRO A 2 16.48 15.75 -14.22
CA PRO A 2 15.52 14.61 -14.25
C PRO A 2 15.94 13.39 -13.42
N GLU A 3 17.21 13.31 -12.98
CA GLU A 3 17.72 12.12 -12.25
C GLU A 3 17.20 12.04 -10.81
N GLN A 4 17.07 13.18 -10.12
CA GLN A 4 16.66 13.22 -8.71
C GLN A 4 15.19 12.84 -8.53
N ASP A 5 14.33 13.33 -9.43
CA ASP A 5 12.91 13.00 -9.45
C ASP A 5 12.62 11.49 -9.59
N LYS A 6 13.37 10.81 -10.47
CA LYS A 6 13.26 9.36 -10.65
C LYS A 6 13.62 8.59 -9.37
N ARG A 7 14.68 9.03 -8.67
CA ARG A 7 15.13 8.39 -7.43
C ARG A 7 14.08 8.53 -6.33
N ASP A 8 13.48 9.72 -6.19
CA ASP A 8 12.42 9.98 -5.22
C ASP A 8 11.15 9.17 -5.51
N PHE A 9 10.80 9.03 -6.79
CA PHE A 9 9.69 8.17 -7.22
C PHE A 9 9.94 6.70 -6.89
N GLU A 10 11.12 6.18 -7.24
CA GLU A 10 11.52 4.79 -6.97
C GLU A 10 11.52 4.48 -5.48
N GLU A 11 12.00 5.40 -4.64
CA GLU A 11 12.00 5.22 -3.18
C GLU A 11 10.59 5.12 -2.61
N ARG A 12 9.67 6.01 -3.02
CA ARG A 12 8.28 5.97 -2.57
C ARG A 12 7.54 4.73 -3.08
N TYR A 13 7.77 4.35 -4.32
CA TYR A 13 7.20 3.15 -4.91
C TYR A 13 7.67 1.89 -4.16
N ASN A 14 8.97 1.79 -3.89
CA ASN A 14 9.53 0.66 -3.13
C ASN A 14 8.96 0.61 -1.70
N ALA A 15 8.81 1.76 -1.03
CA ALA A 15 8.19 1.83 0.29
C ALA A 15 6.74 1.32 0.27
N CYS A 16 5.95 1.70 -0.75
CA CYS A 16 4.61 1.14 -0.94
C CYS A 16 4.64 -0.37 -1.09
N PHE A 17 5.49 -0.90 -1.98
CA PHE A 17 5.55 -2.33 -2.26
C PHE A 17 5.86 -3.15 -0.98
N VAL A 18 6.78 -2.65 -0.17
CA VAL A 18 7.12 -3.24 1.13
C VAL A 18 5.93 -3.17 2.10
N ASP A 19 5.22 -2.04 2.18
CA ASP A 19 4.05 -1.87 3.05
C ASP A 19 2.89 -2.80 2.65
N PHE A 20 2.65 -2.98 1.35
CA PHE A 20 1.72 -3.98 0.82
C PHE A 20 2.09 -5.39 1.29
N GLY A 21 3.35 -5.79 1.09
CA GLY A 21 3.84 -7.10 1.50
C GLY A 21 3.66 -7.34 3.00
N LEU A 22 4.01 -6.35 3.82
CA LEU A 22 3.88 -6.41 5.28
C LEU A 22 2.41 -6.52 5.72
N LYS A 23 1.52 -5.69 5.19
CA LYS A 23 0.09 -5.70 5.57
C LYS A 23 -0.62 -6.97 5.13
N ILE A 24 -0.31 -7.48 3.94
CA ILE A 24 -0.84 -8.75 3.45
C ILE A 24 -0.36 -9.91 4.33
N MET A 25 0.96 -10.02 4.56
CA MET A 25 1.50 -11.11 5.40
C MET A 25 0.93 -11.06 6.81
N THR A 26 0.89 -9.87 7.40
CA THR A 26 0.35 -9.69 8.76
C THR A 26 -1.12 -10.08 8.80
N GLY A 27 -1.94 -9.65 7.83
CA GLY A 27 -3.34 -10.03 7.72
C GLY A 27 -3.55 -11.54 7.52
N LEU A 28 -2.67 -12.20 6.76
CA LEU A 28 -2.72 -13.66 6.56
C LEU A 28 -2.34 -14.43 7.82
N ILE A 29 -1.29 -14.02 8.54
CA ILE A 29 -0.86 -14.66 9.80
C ILE A 29 -1.97 -14.53 10.85
N ILE A 30 -2.48 -13.32 11.06
CA ILE A 30 -3.56 -13.06 12.03
C ILE A 30 -4.83 -13.80 11.62
N GLY A 31 -5.22 -13.74 10.34
CA GLY A 31 -6.39 -14.45 9.82
C GLY A 31 -6.26 -15.97 9.94
N SER A 32 -5.05 -16.51 9.82
CA SER A 32 -4.75 -17.93 10.06
C SER A 32 -4.98 -18.32 11.51
N MET A 33 -4.44 -17.54 12.45
CA MET A 33 -4.57 -17.81 13.88
C MET A 33 -6.04 -17.71 14.32
N LEU A 34 -6.78 -16.71 13.84
CA LEU A 34 -8.20 -16.54 14.11
C LEU A 34 -9.06 -17.66 13.52
N GLY A 35 -8.78 -18.05 12.26
CA GLY A 35 -9.49 -19.13 11.58
C GLY A 35 -9.23 -20.52 12.19
N GLY A 36 -8.06 -20.73 12.79
CA GLY A 36 -7.70 -22.00 13.44
C GLY A 36 -8.09 -22.08 14.91
N PHE A 37 -8.02 -20.97 15.66
CA PHE A 37 -8.17 -20.99 17.12
C PHE A 37 -9.56 -20.54 17.61
N PHE A 38 -10.15 -19.52 16.98
CA PHE A 38 -11.39 -18.90 17.47
C PHE A 38 -12.64 -19.34 16.72
N LEU A 39 -12.52 -19.61 15.42
CA LEU A 39 -13.62 -20.11 14.61
C LEU A 39 -13.58 -21.63 14.66
N ARG A 40 -14.62 -22.24 15.23
CA ARG A 40 -14.74 -23.70 15.40
C ARG A 40 -14.82 -24.38 14.02
N GLY A 41 -13.66 -24.69 13.45
CA GLY A 41 -13.46 -25.27 12.12
C GLY A 41 -12.52 -24.43 11.24
N TYR A 42 -11.73 -25.08 10.37
CA TYR A 42 -10.73 -24.48 9.46
C TYR A 42 -11.33 -23.53 8.40
N ARG A 43 -11.94 -22.42 8.82
CA ARG A 43 -12.50 -21.43 7.90
C ARG A 43 -11.41 -20.48 7.43
N LYS A 44 -11.19 -20.44 6.12
CA LYS A 44 -10.18 -19.61 5.45
C LYS A 44 -10.64 -18.17 5.20
N TRP A 45 -11.94 -17.88 5.34
CA TRP A 45 -12.52 -16.55 5.11
C TRP A 45 -11.83 -15.39 5.89
N PRO A 46 -11.39 -15.57 7.16
CA PRO A 46 -10.67 -14.53 7.90
C PRO A 46 -9.31 -14.17 7.29
N MET A 47 -8.60 -15.13 6.68
CA MET A 47 -7.35 -14.84 5.95
C MET A 47 -7.64 -13.91 4.77
N TYR A 48 -8.68 -14.22 3.97
CA TYR A 48 -9.01 -13.42 2.79
C TYR A 48 -9.47 -12.01 3.16
N ILE A 49 -10.26 -11.87 4.23
CA ILE A 49 -10.67 -10.54 4.73
C ILE A 49 -9.45 -9.77 5.25
N GLY A 50 -8.62 -10.39 6.09
CA GLY A 50 -7.44 -9.75 6.66
C GLY A 50 -6.47 -9.28 5.58
N ALA A 51 -6.22 -10.13 4.57
CA ALA A 51 -5.42 -9.77 3.41
C ALA A 51 -6.07 -8.63 2.60
N GLY A 52 -7.37 -8.72 2.28
CA GLY A 52 -8.08 -7.70 1.50
C GLY A 52 -8.10 -6.33 2.18
N LEU A 53 -8.32 -6.28 3.50
CA LEU A 53 -8.24 -5.05 4.29
C LEU A 53 -6.82 -4.47 4.30
N GLY A 54 -5.81 -5.33 4.44
CA GLY A 54 -4.40 -4.94 4.38
C GLY A 54 -4.02 -4.33 3.03
N VAL A 55 -4.45 -4.94 1.93
CA VAL A 55 -4.26 -4.41 0.56
C VAL A 55 -4.94 -3.05 0.41
N GLY A 56 -6.21 -2.93 0.81
CA GLY A 56 -6.94 -1.66 0.67
C GLY A 56 -6.29 -0.51 1.43
N MET A 57 -5.85 -0.76 2.67
CA MET A 57 -5.12 0.24 3.47
C MET A 57 -3.73 0.56 2.91
N ALA A 58 -3.00 -0.41 2.36
CA ALA A 58 -1.72 -0.14 1.70
C ALA A 58 -1.92 0.70 0.44
N TYR A 59 -2.95 0.39 -0.35
CA TYR A 59 -3.28 1.09 -1.59
C TYR A 59 -3.64 2.56 -1.35
N SER A 60 -4.53 2.85 -0.41
CA SER A 60 -4.93 4.24 -0.13
C SER A 60 -3.75 5.10 0.36
N ASN A 61 -2.88 4.53 1.20
CA ASN A 61 -1.67 5.20 1.65
C ASN A 61 -0.68 5.44 0.49
N CYS A 62 -0.51 4.44 -0.38
CA CYS A 62 0.37 4.53 -1.52
C CYS A 62 -0.11 5.55 -2.55
N GLU A 63 -1.39 5.49 -2.93
CA GLU A 63 -2.04 6.42 -3.83
C GLU A 63 -1.86 7.85 -3.32
N ASN A 64 -2.14 8.10 -2.05
CA ASN A 64 -1.96 9.41 -1.45
C ASN A 64 -0.48 9.87 -1.50
N SER A 65 0.48 9.00 -1.18
CA SER A 65 1.91 9.36 -1.21
C SER A 65 2.43 9.69 -2.62
N LEU A 66 2.03 8.89 -3.61
CA LEU A 66 2.41 9.08 -5.01
C LEU A 66 1.71 10.30 -5.62
N ASN A 67 0.41 10.49 -5.36
CA ASN A 67 -0.33 11.61 -5.91
C ASN A 67 0.18 12.94 -5.35
N ASN A 68 0.52 13.02 -4.06
CA ASN A 68 1.16 14.20 -3.48
C ASN A 68 2.50 14.52 -4.14
N PHE A 69 3.29 13.50 -4.49
CA PHE A 69 4.56 13.68 -5.18
C PHE A 69 4.37 14.15 -6.64
N LEU A 70 3.44 13.53 -7.38
CA LEU A 70 3.13 13.91 -8.76
C LEU A 70 2.53 15.32 -8.87
N LEU A 71 1.68 15.72 -7.91
CA LEU A 71 1.12 17.08 -7.87
C LEU A 71 2.18 18.14 -7.53
N ALA A 72 3.14 17.82 -6.66
CA ALA A 72 4.26 18.72 -6.36
C ALA A 72 5.20 18.92 -7.57
N MET A 73 5.19 17.95 -8.49
CA MET A 73 5.97 17.98 -9.72
C MET A 73 5.29 18.76 -10.87
N ASP A 74 3.97 18.91 -10.87
CA ASP A 74 3.22 19.42 -12.02
C ASP A 74 3.43 20.95 -12.20
N PRO A 75 4.17 21.41 -13.23
CA PRO A 75 4.54 22.80 -13.40
C PRO A 75 3.42 23.63 -14.07
N LYS A 76 2.14 23.40 -13.75
CA LYS A 76 1.00 24.10 -14.39
C LYS A 76 0.89 25.59 -14.02
N ILE A 77 1.76 26.11 -13.14
CA ILE A 77 1.76 27.52 -12.75
C ILE A 77 2.54 28.41 -13.73
N CYS A 78 3.30 27.84 -14.68
CA CYS A 78 3.95 28.62 -15.73
C CYS A 78 3.13 28.66 -17.04
N VAL A 79 1.86 29.05 -16.97
CA VAL A 79 1.20 29.70 -18.12
C VAL A 79 1.38 31.20 -17.92
N ILE A 80 2.42 31.73 -18.56
CA ILE A 80 2.68 33.17 -18.70
C ILE A 80 1.44 33.80 -19.33
N LYS A 81 0.85 34.79 -18.64
CA LYS A 81 -0.12 35.71 -19.22
C LYS A 81 0.59 36.76 -20.07
#